data_AF-A0A9W7PLI0-F1
#
_entry.id   AF-A0A9W7PLI0-F1
#
_cell.length_a   1.000
_cell.length_b   1.000
_cell.length_c   1.000
_cell.angle_alpha   90.00
_cell.angle_beta   90.00
_cell.angle_gamma   90.00
#
_symmetry.space_group_name_H-M   'P 1'
#
loop_
_entity.id
_entity.type
_entity.pdbx_description
1 polymer ?
#
loop_
_entity_poly.entity_id
_entity_poly.type
_entity_poly.pdbx_seq_one_letter_code
_entity_poly.pdbx_strand_id
1 'polypeptide(L)'
;MRPFCSEVNYSKKLSLLNTETMWHLSKEIQGKLLNPNVTSLELALALHPTPAVCGKKTDSVKQLIKEIEQFNRNFFTGMIGW
;
A
#
# COMPACT_ATOMS: atom_id res chain seq x y z
N MET A 1 6.01 -4.11 6.35
CA MET A 1 6.03 -5.58 6.39
C MET A 1 7.26 -6.18 7.06
N ARG A 2 8.50 -5.97 6.59
CA ARG A 2 9.70 -6.61 7.19
C ARG A 2 9.85 -6.50 8.72
N PRO A 3 9.53 -5.37 9.40
CA PRO A 3 9.61 -5.33 10.86
C PRO A 3 8.52 -6.13 11.58
N PHE A 4 7.43 -6.51 10.89
CA PHE A 4 6.30 -7.23 11.45
C PHE A 4 6.33 -8.73 11.15
N CYS A 5 7.14 -9.16 10.16
CA CYS A 5 7.10 -10.53 9.64
C CYS A 5 8.44 -11.23 9.81
N SER A 6 8.39 -12.50 10.22
CA SER A 6 9.57 -13.37 10.32
C SER A 6 10.04 -13.83 8.94
N GLU A 7 9.08 -14.00 8.03
CA GLU A 7 9.28 -14.45 6.66
C GLU A 7 8.40 -13.61 5.74
N VAL A 8 8.93 -13.27 4.57
CA VAL A 8 8.19 -12.56 3.52
C VAL A 8 8.49 -13.22 2.18
N ASN A 9 7.44 -13.73 1.54
CA ASN A 9 7.50 -14.40 0.25
C ASN A 9 6.78 -13.56 -0.82
N TYR A 10 7.39 -13.43 -1.99
CA TYR A 10 6.78 -12.78 -3.15
C TYR A 10 7.38 -13.33 -4.44
N SER A 11 6.58 -13.33 -5.51
CA SER A 11 7.08 -13.72 -6.83
C SER A 11 8.09 -12.72 -7.38
N LYS A 12 9.14 -13.21 -8.04
CA LYS A 12 10.08 -12.35 -8.78
C LYS A 12 9.40 -11.67 -9.96
N LYS A 13 8.53 -12.41 -10.68
CA LYS A 13 7.79 -11.92 -11.84
C LYS A 13 6.53 -11.15 -11.39
N LEU A 14 6.08 -10.24 -12.24
CA LEU A 14 4.79 -9.58 -12.10
C LEU A 14 3.73 -10.42 -12.81
N SER A 15 2.51 -10.39 -12.28
CA SER A 15 1.32 -10.96 -12.91
C SER A 15 0.47 -9.84 -13.49
N LEU A 16 -0.32 -10.15 -14.52
CA LEU A 16 -1.28 -9.22 -15.09
C LEU A 16 -2.67 -9.53 -14.52
N LEU A 17 -3.36 -8.51 -14.00
CA LEU A 17 -4.75 -8.57 -13.55
C LEU A 17 -5.57 -7.58 -14.36
N ASN A 18 -6.86 -7.82 -14.54
CA ASN A 18 -7.76 -6.86 -15.16
C ASN A 18 -9.03 -6.64 -14.34
N THR A 19 -9.59 -5.45 -14.53
CA THR A 19 -10.99 -5.13 -14.31
C THR A 19 -11.68 -5.03 -15.68
N GLU A 20 -12.95 -4.60 -15.71
CA GLU A 20 -13.65 -4.31 -16.96
C GLU A 20 -13.00 -3.16 -17.75
N THR A 21 -12.32 -2.23 -17.07
CA THR A 21 -11.83 -0.98 -17.67
C THR A 21 -10.31 -0.91 -17.82
N MET A 22 -9.55 -1.68 -17.05
CA MET A 22 -8.08 -1.55 -16.99
C MET A 22 -7.35 -2.86 -16.79
N TRP A 23 -6.13 -2.92 -17.32
CA TRP A 23 -5.10 -3.89 -16.97
C TRP A 23 -4.16 -3.32 -15.91
N HIS A 24 -3.75 -4.17 -14.96
CA HIS A 24 -2.86 -3.83 -13.86
C HIS A 24 -1.72 -4.83 -13.74
N LEU A 25 -0.51 -4.32 -13.51
CA LEU A 25 0.60 -5.14 -13.06
C LEU A 25 0.46 -5.36 -11.55
N SER A 26 0.47 -6.63 -11.13
CA SER A 26 0.27 -7.04 -9.75
C SER A 26 1.41 -7.89 -9.23
N LYS A 27 1.69 -7.75 -7.94
CA LYS A 27 2.59 -8.61 -7.19
C LYS A 27 1.95 -8.92 -5.85
N GLU A 28 1.69 -10.20 -5.61
CA GLU A 28 1.26 -10.66 -4.30
C GLU A 28 2.46 -10.78 -3.37
N ILE A 29 2.29 -10.29 -2.14
CA ILE A 29 3.29 -10.36 -1.07
C ILE A 29 2.63 -11.04 0.11
N GLN A 30 3.20 -12.16 0.55
CA GLN A 30 2.75 -12.92 1.70
C GLN A 30 3.80 -12.84 2.80
N GLY A 31 3.39 -12.87 4.06
CA GLY A 31 4.33 -12.89 5.18
C GLY A 31 3.75 -13.54 6.42
N LYS A 32 4.62 -14.12 7.24
CA LYS A 32 4.28 -14.72 8.53
C LYS A 32 4.61 -13.74 9.64
N LEU A 33 3.65 -13.41 10.51
CA LEU A 33 3.84 -12.43 11.58
C LEU A 33 4.82 -12.94 12.65
N LEU A 34 5.65 -12.02 13.15
CA LEU A 34 6.52 -12.26 14.32
C LEU A 34 5.71 -12.34 15.62
N ASN A 35 4.73 -11.45 15.74
CA ASN A 35 3.86 -11.34 16.90
C ASN A 35 2.41 -11.59 16.47
N PRO A 36 1.74 -12.64 17.00
CA PRO A 36 0.37 -12.96 16.64
C PRO A 36 -0.66 -11.92 17.10
N ASN A 37 -0.28 -11.01 18.01
CA ASN A 37 -1.16 -9.94 18.47
C ASN A 37 -1.20 -8.73 17.51
N VAL A 38 -0.33 -8.70 16.49
CA VAL A 38 -0.38 -7.64 15.47
C VAL A 38 -1.66 -7.79 14.67
N THR A 39 -2.45 -6.73 14.68
CA THR A 39 -3.76 -6.66 14.02
C THR A 39 -3.64 -6.30 12.53
N SER A 40 -4.70 -6.58 11.77
CA SER A 40 -4.82 -6.15 10.38
C SER A 40 -4.72 -4.62 10.23
N LEU A 41 -5.31 -3.87 11.18
CA LEU A 41 -5.30 -2.41 11.18
C LEU A 41 -3.90 -1.83 11.39
N GLU A 42 -3.11 -2.38 12.32
CA GLU A 42 -1.72 -1.94 12.54
C GLU A 42 -0.86 -2.15 11.28
N LEU A 43 -1.04 -3.29 10.58
CA LEU A 43 -0.35 -3.53 9.32
C LEU A 43 -0.81 -2.57 8.22
N ALA A 44 -2.11 -2.29 8.12
CA ALA A 44 -2.67 -1.35 7.16
C ALA A 44 -2.09 0.07 7.38
N LEU A 45 -2.08 0.56 8.63
CA LEU A 45 -1.51 1.86 9.00
C LEU A 45 0.00 1.93 8.72
N ALA A 46 0.74 0.83 8.93
CA ALA A 46 2.17 0.79 8.66
C ALA A 46 2.51 0.74 7.16
N LEU A 47 1.58 0.31 6.29
CA LEU A 47 1.77 0.21 4.85
C LEU A 47 1.18 1.40 4.09
N HIS A 48 0.17 2.04 4.63
CA HIS A 48 -0.53 3.14 4.00
C HIS A 48 0.15 4.49 4.27
N PRO A 49 0.25 5.38 3.27
CA PRO A 49 -0.02 5.14 1.86
C PRO A 49 1.15 4.43 1.18
N THR A 50 0.85 3.54 0.23
CA THR A 50 1.90 2.92 -0.58
C THR A 50 2.37 3.89 -1.68
N PRO A 51 3.56 3.67 -2.26
CA PRO A 51 4.02 4.47 -3.39
C PRO A 51 3.10 4.44 -4.62
N ALA A 52 2.21 3.46 -4.74
CA ALA A 52 1.25 3.38 -5.85
C ALA A 52 0.28 4.56 -5.90
N VAL A 53 0.03 5.22 -4.76
CA VAL A 53 -0.91 6.36 -4.66
C VAL A 53 -0.27 7.65 -4.12
N CYS A 54 0.89 7.57 -3.48
CA CYS A 54 1.56 8.69 -2.82
C CYS A 54 3.07 8.82 -3.14
N GLY A 55 3.64 7.94 -3.97
CA GLY A 55 5.05 8.01 -4.35
C GLY A 55 6.05 7.58 -3.27
N LYS A 56 7.35 7.67 -3.58
CA LYS A 56 8.47 7.33 -2.67
C LYS A 56 8.99 8.60 -2.00
N LYS A 57 9.38 8.51 -0.72
CA LYS A 57 9.58 9.66 0.20
C LYS A 57 8.23 10.30 0.52
N THR A 58 7.41 9.53 1.22
CA THR A 58 5.99 9.78 1.45
C THR A 58 5.70 11.21 1.89
N ASP A 59 6.41 11.74 2.89
CA ASP A 59 6.12 13.07 3.44
C ASP A 59 6.34 14.18 2.41
N SER A 60 7.48 14.18 1.71
CA SER A 60 7.77 15.20 0.69
C SER A 60 6.82 15.13 -0.50
N VAL A 61 6.47 13.92 -0.95
CA VAL A 61 5.55 13.78 -2.10
C VAL A 61 4.12 14.12 -1.69
N LYS A 62 3.71 13.78 -0.46
CA LYS A 62 2.39 14.15 0.07
C LYS A 62 2.23 15.67 0.17
N GLN A 63 3.29 16.40 0.54
CA GLN A 63 3.29 17.85 0.50
C GLN A 63 3.14 18.37 -0.93
N LEU A 64 3.94 17.85 -1.86
CA LEU A 64 3.87 18.24 -3.27
C LEU A 64 2.48 17.97 -3.89
N ILE A 65 1.86 16.83 -3.56
CA ILE A 65 0.49 16.51 -3.99
C ILE A 65 -0.48 17.57 -3.48
N LYS A 66 -0.38 18.00 -2.22
CA LYS A 66 -1.25 19.05 -1.67
C LYS A 66 -1.04 20.42 -2.34
N GLU A 67 0.17 20.71 -2.80
CA GLU A 67 0.48 21.97 -3.48
C GLU A 67 -0.05 21.97 -4.93
N ILE A 68 0.02 20.83 -5.61
CA ILE A 68 -0.39 20.69 -7.02
C ILE A 68 -1.89 20.43 -7.15
N GLU A 69 -2.45 19.52 -6.35
CA GLU A 69 -3.86 19.19 -6.37
C GLU A 69 -4.63 20.25 -5.60
N GLN A 70 -5.30 21.14 -6.33
CA GLN A 70 -6.08 22.24 -5.76
C GLN A 70 -7.42 21.78 -5.12
N PHE A 71 -7.45 20.54 -4.61
CA PHE A 71 -8.61 19.96 -3.93
C PHE A 71 -8.17 18.93 -2.88
N ASN A 72 -9.05 18.67 -1.92
CA ASN A 72 -8.81 17.63 -0.91
C ASN A 72 -9.27 16.27 -1.44
N ARG A 73 -8.35 15.29 -1.49
CA ARG A 73 -8.69 13.89 -1.82
C ARG A 73 -9.68 13.28 -0.83
N ASN A 74 -9.76 13.77 0.42
CA ASN A 74 -10.58 13.18 1.49
C ASN A 74 -10.29 11.66 1.60
N PHE A 75 -11.31 10.81 1.39
CA PHE A 75 -11.16 9.36 1.42
C PHE A 75 -10.57 8.76 0.13
N PHE A 76 -10.48 9.52 -0.96
CA PHE A 76 -9.91 9.05 -2.22
C PHE A 76 -8.42 8.71 -2.03
N THR A 77 -8.01 7.54 -2.51
CA THR A 77 -6.70 6.92 -2.24
C THR A 77 -6.43 6.53 -0.77
N GLY A 78 -7.43 6.64 0.12
CA GLY A 78 -7.39 6.15 1.49
C GLY A 78 -7.50 4.62 1.60
N MET A 79 -7.78 4.13 2.81
CA MET A 79 -8.01 2.70 3.08
C MET A 79 -9.33 2.49 3.83
N ILE A 80 -10.04 1.41 3.53
CA ILE A 80 -11.32 1.01 4.14
C ILE A 80 -11.35 -0.52 4.30
N GLY A 81 -11.94 -1.02 5.39
CA GLY A 81 -12.01 -2.44 5.70
C GLY A 81 -12.45 -2.69 7.14
N TRP A 82 -12.30 -3.94 7.59
CA TRP A 82 -12.57 -4.42 8.95
C TRP A 82 -11.54 -5.48 9.35
#